data_AF-L5LVG3-F1
#
_entry.id   AF-L5LVG3-F1
#
_cell.length_a   1.000
_cell.length_b   1.000
_cell.length_c   1.000
_cell.angle_alpha   90.00
_cell.angle_beta   90.00
_cell.angle_gamma   90.00
#
_symmetry.space_group_name_H-M   'P 1'
#
loop_
_entity.id
_entity.type
_entity.pdbx_description
1 polymer ?
#
loop_
_entity_poly.entity_id
_entity_poly.type
_entity_poly.pdbx_seq_one_letter_code
_entity_poly.pdbx_strand_id
1 'polypeptide(L)'
;MSVMRPELIMKSIIPVVMAGIIAIYGLVVAVLIANSLNEGISLYRSFLQLGAGLSVGLSGLAAGFAIGIVGDAGVRGTAQQPRLFVGMILILIFAEVLGLYGLIVALILSTKEDLWVREGRILDPEKLFFEERLVADQQRDCGGCILAPGFIDVQINGGFGVDFSQATEDVGPGVALVAQRILSHGVTSFCPTLVTSPPEVYHKVLPQIPVKSGGPHGAGVLGVHLEGPFISREKRGAHPEAYLRSFEANAFHDVLATYGSLDNVRIVTLAPELGRSHEVIRALTARGICVSLGHSVADLQVAEEAVLSGATFITHLFNAMLPFHHRDPGIVGLLTSDRLPPGRHIFYGMISDGIHTNPAALRIAHRAHPQGLVLVTDAVPALGLGNGRHTLGQQEVEVDGLTAYVAGTKTLSGSIAPMDVCIRHFLQATGCSVESALEAASLHPAQLLGLEKLKGTLDFGADADFVVLDDSLHVQATYISGELVWQAEEARQ
;
A
#
# COMPACT_ATOMS: atom_id res chain seq x y z
N MET A 1 -50.37 32.73 25.61
CA MET A 1 -50.08 34.16 25.91
C MET A 1 -50.28 35.08 24.71
N SER A 2 -49.91 34.67 23.49
CA SER A 2 -50.02 35.51 22.28
C SER A 2 -51.46 35.82 21.82
N VAL A 3 -52.45 35.05 22.28
CA VAL A 3 -53.89 35.34 22.10
C VAL A 3 -54.32 36.63 22.83
N MET A 4 -53.61 36.99 23.91
CA MET A 4 -53.90 38.20 24.71
C MET A 4 -53.06 39.42 24.28
N ARG A 5 -52.05 39.21 23.42
CA ARG A 5 -51.09 40.22 22.93
C ARG A 5 -50.71 39.91 21.47
N PRO A 6 -51.57 40.31 20.51
CA PRO A 6 -51.41 40.00 19.09
C PRO A 6 -50.03 40.41 18.53
N GLU A 7 -49.46 41.49 19.06
CA GLU A 7 -48.15 42.02 18.70
C GLU A 7 -46.97 41.06 18.98
N LEU A 8 -47.16 40.05 19.83
CA LEU A 8 -46.13 39.05 20.16
C LEU A 8 -46.26 37.75 19.35
N ILE A 9 -47.30 37.59 18.52
CA ILE A 9 -47.54 36.39 17.72
C ILE A 9 -46.35 36.10 16.81
N MET A 10 -45.86 37.12 16.09
CA MET A 10 -44.72 36.97 15.17
C MET A 10 -43.42 36.57 15.86
N LYS A 11 -43.24 36.91 17.13
CA LYS A 11 -42.07 36.46 17.92
C LYS A 11 -42.24 35.03 18.43
N SER A 12 -43.49 34.63 18.66
CA SER A 12 -43.84 33.32 19.22
C SER A 12 -43.77 32.20 18.18
N ILE A 13 -43.85 32.52 16.89
CA ILE A 13 -43.80 31.52 15.80
C ILE A 13 -42.38 31.09 15.43
N ILE A 14 -41.36 31.84 15.84
CA ILE A 14 -39.96 31.58 15.44
C ILE A 14 -39.50 30.16 15.75
N PRO A 15 -39.70 29.58 16.95
CA PRO A 15 -39.32 28.21 17.22
C PRO A 15 -40.01 27.19 16.30
N VAL A 16 -41.27 27.45 15.91
CA VAL A 16 -42.03 26.57 15.02
C VAL A 16 -41.44 26.62 13.60
N VAL A 17 -41.08 27.81 13.12
CA VAL A 17 -40.42 27.97 11.81
C VAL A 17 -39.07 27.24 11.80
N MET A 18 -38.25 27.43 12.85
CA MET A 18 -36.94 26.77 12.95
C MET A 18 -37.05 25.24 13.04
N ALA A 19 -38.04 24.72 13.76
CA ALA A 19 -38.33 23.29 13.77
C ALA A 19 -38.72 22.76 12.38
N GLY A 20 -39.44 23.56 11.59
CA GLY A 20 -39.80 23.24 10.21
C GLY A 20 -38.60 23.15 9.26
N ILE A 21 -37.57 23.99 9.45
CA ILE A 21 -36.35 23.97 8.64
C ILE A 21 -35.60 22.65 8.79
N ILE A 22 -35.56 22.07 9.99
CA ILE A 22 -34.90 20.78 10.25
C ILE A 22 -35.51 19.65 9.40
N ALA A 23 -36.83 19.67 9.17
CA ALA A 23 -37.49 18.65 8.35
C ALA A 23 -37.02 18.70 6.87
N ILE A 24 -36.61 19.87 6.38
CA ILE A 24 -36.09 20.04 5.03
C ILE A 24 -34.77 19.28 4.86
N TYR A 25 -33.94 19.19 5.89
CA TYR A 25 -32.66 18.47 5.81
C TYR A 25 -32.87 16.98 5.52
N GLY A 26 -33.83 16.35 6.21
CA GLY A 26 -34.21 14.96 5.95
C GLY A 26 -34.77 14.76 4.54
N LEU A 27 -35.60 15.69 4.06
CA LEU A 27 -36.14 15.65 2.70
C LEU A 27 -35.04 15.74 1.63
N VAL A 28 -34.09 16.66 1.79
CA VAL A 28 -32.96 16.83 0.87
C VAL A 28 -32.15 15.55 0.77
N VAL A 29 -31.77 14.96 1.90
CA VAL A 29 -31.00 13.70 1.94
C VAL A 29 -31.81 12.55 1.32
N ALA A 30 -33.11 12.44 1.62
CA ALA A 30 -33.96 11.40 1.03
C ALA A 30 -34.04 11.51 -0.50
N VAL A 31 -34.16 12.73 -1.04
CA VAL A 31 -34.17 12.96 -2.50
C VAL A 31 -32.82 12.63 -3.13
N LEU A 32 -31.70 13.02 -2.50
CA LEU A 32 -30.35 12.69 -2.97
C LEU A 32 -30.13 11.17 -3.03
N ILE A 33 -30.50 10.47 -1.96
CA ILE A 33 -30.42 9.00 -1.90
C ILE A 33 -31.29 8.38 -2.99
N ALA A 34 -32.56 8.77 -3.10
CA ALA A 34 -33.50 8.22 -4.07
C ALA A 34 -33.02 8.36 -5.53
N ASN A 35 -32.45 9.52 -5.88
CA ASN A 35 -31.90 9.76 -7.22
C ASN A 35 -30.62 8.95 -7.51
N SER A 36 -29.99 8.40 -6.47
CA SER A 36 -28.75 7.63 -6.60
C SER A 36 -28.96 6.12 -6.59
N LEU A 37 -30.20 5.64 -6.41
CA LEU A 37 -30.55 4.23 -6.41
C LEU A 37 -30.52 3.66 -7.84
N ASN A 38 -29.85 2.53 -8.01
CA ASN A 38 -29.80 1.75 -9.23
C ASN A 38 -29.72 0.25 -8.92
N GLU A 39 -29.95 -0.61 -9.92
CA GLU A 39 -29.94 -2.08 -9.74
C GLU A 39 -28.55 -2.63 -9.36
N GLY A 40 -27.48 -1.87 -9.61
CA GLY A 40 -26.09 -2.23 -9.31
C GLY A 40 -25.54 -1.66 -8.00
N ILE A 41 -26.38 -1.30 -7.03
CA ILE A 41 -25.91 -0.69 -5.79
C ILE A 41 -25.16 -1.71 -4.91
N SER A 42 -23.94 -1.36 -4.50
CA SER A 42 -23.14 -2.20 -3.60
C SER A 42 -23.68 -2.19 -2.16
N LEU A 43 -23.37 -3.24 -1.40
CA LEU A 43 -23.75 -3.34 0.01
C LEU A 43 -23.12 -2.20 0.84
N TYR A 44 -21.85 -1.86 0.56
CA TYR A 44 -21.17 -0.73 1.18
C TYR A 44 -21.91 0.59 0.95
N ARG A 45 -22.28 0.88 -0.30
CA ARG A 45 -23.02 2.09 -0.65
C ARG A 45 -24.41 2.14 -0.01
N SER A 46 -25.06 0.98 0.14
CA SER A 46 -26.32 0.86 0.86
C SER A 46 -26.18 1.21 2.35
N PHE A 47 -25.10 0.76 3.00
CA PHE A 47 -24.81 1.13 4.38
C PHE A 47 -24.43 2.61 4.54
N LEU A 48 -23.70 3.20 3.59
CA LEU A 48 -23.42 4.65 3.59
C LEU A 48 -24.71 5.47 3.51
N GLN A 49 -25.62 5.12 2.59
CA GLN A 49 -26.92 5.80 2.45
C GLN A 49 -27.79 5.65 3.71
N LEU A 50 -27.80 4.46 4.32
CA LEU A 50 -28.46 4.23 5.60
C LEU A 50 -27.84 5.11 6.70
N GLY A 51 -26.51 5.16 6.78
CA GLY A 51 -25.77 6.01 7.70
C GLY A 51 -26.06 7.50 7.51
N ALA A 52 -26.13 7.97 6.26
CA ALA A 52 -26.51 9.35 5.92
C ALA A 52 -27.93 9.68 6.40
N GLY A 53 -28.90 8.79 6.14
CA GLY A 53 -30.28 8.93 6.63
C GLY A 53 -30.38 8.93 8.16
N LEU A 54 -29.66 8.03 8.83
CA LEU A 54 -29.63 7.96 10.30
C LEU A 54 -28.97 9.19 10.92
N SER A 55 -27.87 9.68 10.34
CA SER A 55 -27.16 10.87 10.80
C SER A 55 -28.09 12.10 10.82
N VAL A 56 -28.77 12.38 9.70
CA VAL A 56 -29.68 13.53 9.61
C VAL A 56 -30.95 13.33 10.43
N GLY A 57 -31.46 12.10 10.53
CA GLY A 57 -32.67 11.77 11.28
C GLY A 57 -32.48 11.91 12.79
N LEU A 58 -31.40 11.35 13.34
CA LEU A 58 -31.11 11.39 14.77
C LEU A 58 -30.69 12.80 15.21
N SER A 59 -29.87 13.49 14.41
CA SER A 59 -29.47 14.87 14.71
C SER A 59 -30.67 15.83 14.63
N GLY A 60 -31.54 15.63 13.63
CA GLY A 60 -32.76 16.40 13.45
C GLY A 60 -33.75 16.20 14.59
N LEU A 61 -33.90 14.96 15.08
CA LEU A 61 -34.73 14.67 16.26
C LEU A 61 -34.20 15.39 17.51
N ALA A 62 -32.88 15.34 17.75
CA ALA A 62 -32.25 16.01 18.88
C ALA A 62 -32.41 17.54 18.80
N ALA A 63 -32.17 18.12 17.62
CA ALA A 63 -32.35 19.54 17.36
C ALA A 63 -33.82 19.97 17.55
N GLY A 64 -34.77 19.19 17.02
CA GLY A 64 -36.21 19.44 17.18
C GLY A 64 -36.65 19.41 18.64
N PHE A 65 -36.14 18.45 19.43
CA PHE A 65 -36.42 18.36 20.87
C PHE A 65 -35.85 19.56 21.64
N ALA A 66 -34.61 19.96 21.33
CA ALA A 66 -33.97 21.12 21.92
C ALA A 66 -34.72 22.43 21.58
N ILE A 67 -35.10 22.63 20.32
CA ILE A 67 -35.92 23.76 19.87
C ILE A 67 -37.29 23.75 20.56
N GLY A 68 -37.91 22.59 20.74
CA GLY A 68 -39.18 22.47 21.45
C GLY A 68 -39.09 22.96 22.89
N ILE A 69 -38.11 22.47 23.65
CA ILE A 69 -37.90 22.84 25.07
C ILE A 69 -37.51 24.31 25.20
N VAL A 70 -36.46 24.73 24.48
CA VAL A 70 -35.92 26.09 24.55
C VAL A 70 -36.93 27.09 23.99
N GLY A 71 -37.62 26.75 22.92
CA GLY A 71 -38.62 27.59 22.29
C GLY A 71 -39.80 27.85 23.21
N ASP A 72 -40.33 26.82 23.86
CA ASP A 72 -41.43 26.95 24.81
C ASP A 72 -41.03 27.82 26.04
N ALA A 73 -39.87 27.54 26.64
CA ALA A 73 -39.34 28.34 27.75
C ALA A 73 -39.02 29.78 27.33
N GLY A 74 -38.41 29.96 26.16
CA GLY A 74 -37.99 31.23 25.61
C GLY A 74 -39.16 32.13 25.22
N VAL A 75 -40.23 31.58 24.64
CA VAL A 75 -41.46 32.31 24.30
C VAL A 75 -42.15 32.79 25.57
N ARG A 76 -42.26 31.95 26.61
CA ARG A 76 -42.77 32.37 27.92
C ARG A 76 -41.91 33.45 28.56
N GLY A 77 -40.59 33.27 28.57
CA GLY A 77 -39.64 34.23 29.13
C GLY A 77 -39.68 35.58 28.42
N THR A 78 -39.74 35.58 27.09
CA THR A 78 -39.85 36.79 26.27
C THR A 78 -41.18 37.51 26.49
N ALA A 79 -42.28 36.78 26.68
CA ALA A 79 -43.58 37.38 26.97
C ALA A 79 -43.60 38.13 28.31
N GLN A 80 -42.83 37.67 29.30
CA GLN A 80 -42.68 38.32 30.60
C GLN A 80 -41.63 39.44 30.56
N GLN A 81 -40.50 39.21 29.90
CA GLN A 81 -39.38 40.14 29.81
C GLN A 81 -38.93 40.28 28.33
N PRO A 82 -39.41 41.28 27.60
CA PRO A 82 -39.12 41.45 26.17
C PRO A 82 -37.63 41.51 25.81
N ARG A 83 -36.77 41.95 26.75
CA ARG A 83 -35.31 41.98 26.58
C ARG A 83 -34.66 40.61 26.36
N LEU A 84 -35.34 39.52 26.76
CA LEU A 84 -34.84 38.15 26.59
C LEU A 84 -34.97 37.63 25.16
N PHE A 85 -35.66 38.35 24.27
CA PHE A 85 -35.92 37.92 22.90
C PHE A 85 -34.62 37.55 22.15
N VAL A 86 -33.60 38.41 22.22
CA VAL A 86 -32.32 38.15 21.53
C VAL A 86 -31.63 36.91 22.10
N GLY A 87 -31.66 36.73 23.42
CA GLY A 87 -31.11 35.55 24.08
C GLY A 87 -31.80 34.26 23.64
N MET A 88 -33.14 34.28 23.54
CA MET A 88 -33.91 33.13 23.01
C MET A 88 -33.47 32.77 21.58
N ILE A 89 -33.32 33.75 20.70
CA ILE A 89 -32.89 33.51 19.31
C ILE A 89 -31.50 32.86 19.27
N LEU A 90 -30.55 33.37 20.05
CA LEU A 90 -29.20 32.79 20.11
C LEU A 90 -29.23 31.32 20.55
N ILE A 91 -30.00 30.97 21.58
CA ILE A 91 -30.10 29.59 22.06
C ILE A 91 -30.78 28.70 21.00
N LEU A 92 -31.82 29.20 20.32
CA LEU A 92 -32.47 28.46 19.24
C LEU A 92 -31.53 28.18 18.07
N ILE A 93 -30.67 29.12 17.70
CA ILE A 93 -29.65 28.91 16.66
C ILE A 93 -28.70 27.77 17.07
N PHE A 94 -28.20 27.78 18.31
CA PHE A 94 -27.35 26.69 18.80
C PHE A 94 -28.06 25.33 18.86
N ALA A 95 -29.36 25.31 19.15
CA ALA A 95 -30.16 24.09 19.12
C ALA A 95 -30.33 23.55 17.69
N GLU A 96 -30.50 24.44 16.69
CA GLU A 96 -30.64 24.08 15.28
C GLU A 96 -29.33 23.55 14.66
N VAL A 97 -28.18 24.09 15.07
CA VAL A 97 -26.84 23.71 14.57
C VAL A 97 -26.58 22.20 14.72
N LEU A 98 -27.16 21.54 15.71
CA LEU A 98 -27.11 20.07 15.85
C LEU A 98 -27.66 19.35 14.61
N GLY A 99 -28.80 19.82 14.08
CA GLY A 99 -29.41 19.29 12.87
C GLY A 99 -28.55 19.54 11.64
N LEU A 100 -27.96 20.73 11.56
CA LEU A 100 -27.05 21.11 10.47
C LEU A 100 -25.81 20.20 10.40
N TYR A 101 -25.21 19.83 11.54
CA TYR A 101 -24.08 18.91 11.53
C TYR A 101 -24.44 17.53 10.97
N GLY A 102 -25.62 16.99 11.31
CA GLY A 102 -26.06 15.72 10.73
C GLY A 102 -26.33 15.82 9.23
N LEU A 103 -26.83 16.97 8.74
CA LEU A 103 -26.95 17.21 7.29
C LEU A 103 -25.58 17.23 6.62
N ILE A 104 -24.60 17.95 7.17
CA ILE A 104 -23.24 18.02 6.61
C ILE A 104 -22.64 16.62 6.52
N VAL A 105 -22.72 15.83 7.59
CA VAL A 105 -22.24 14.44 7.60
C VAL A 105 -22.97 13.59 6.56
N ALA A 106 -24.29 13.72 6.45
CA ALA A 106 -25.06 12.99 5.45
C ALA A 106 -24.65 13.34 4.01
N LEU A 107 -24.34 14.61 3.74
CA LEU A 107 -23.84 15.05 2.43
C LEU A 107 -22.46 14.49 2.14
N ILE A 108 -21.54 14.50 3.12
CA ILE A 108 -20.20 13.90 2.99
C ILE A 108 -20.29 12.40 2.70
N LEU A 109 -21.19 11.68 3.37
CA LEU A 109 -21.42 10.26 3.12
C LEU A 109 -22.08 9.96 1.76
N SER A 110 -22.68 10.97 1.13
CA SER A 110 -23.42 10.83 -0.13
C SER A 110 -22.67 11.36 -1.35
N THR A 111 -21.57 12.10 -1.14
CA THR A 111 -20.72 12.57 -2.24
C THR A 111 -19.97 11.41 -2.88
N LYS A 112 -20.01 11.34 -4.21
CA LYS A 112 -19.18 10.41 -4.98
C LYS A 112 -17.73 10.88 -4.88
N GLU A 113 -16.84 9.94 -4.57
CA GLU A 113 -15.39 10.19 -4.64
C GLU A 113 -14.91 9.82 -6.05
N ASP A 114 -14.35 10.81 -6.74
CA ASP A 114 -13.78 10.65 -8.08
C ASP A 114 -12.25 10.80 -7.97
N LEU A 115 -11.50 9.94 -8.67
CA LEU A 115 -10.06 10.11 -8.83
C LEU A 115 -9.77 10.96 -10.07
N TRP A 116 -9.26 12.17 -9.85
CA TRP A 116 -8.94 13.10 -10.94
C TRP A 116 -7.49 12.95 -11.35
N VAL A 117 -7.25 12.82 -12.66
CA VAL A 117 -5.90 12.63 -13.20
C VAL A 117 -5.64 13.61 -14.34
N ARG A 118 -4.47 14.25 -14.33
CA ARG A 118 -3.98 15.12 -15.41
C ARG A 118 -2.48 15.01 -15.52
N GLU A 119 -1.95 14.88 -16.74
CA GLU A 119 -0.51 14.82 -17.02
C GLU A 119 0.24 13.79 -16.15
N GLY A 120 -0.40 12.63 -15.93
CA GLY A 120 0.16 11.54 -15.13
C GLY A 120 0.16 11.73 -13.62
N ARG A 121 -0.52 12.76 -13.12
CA ARG A 121 -0.62 13.09 -11.69
C ARG A 121 -2.05 13.04 -11.18
N ILE A 122 -2.20 12.64 -9.92
CA ILE A 122 -3.47 12.73 -9.21
C ILE A 122 -3.70 14.18 -8.79
N LEU A 123 -4.89 14.70 -9.05
CA LEU A 123 -5.26 16.09 -8.78
C LEU A 123 -6.18 16.22 -7.57
N ASP A 124 -6.07 17.39 -6.94
CA ASP A 124 -7.06 17.88 -5.98
C ASP A 124 -8.30 18.40 -6.73
N PRO A 125 -9.48 17.75 -6.58
CA PRO A 125 -10.70 18.16 -7.27
C PRO A 125 -11.20 19.53 -6.80
N GLU A 126 -10.87 19.97 -5.58
CA GLU A 126 -11.31 21.26 -5.05
C GLU A 126 -10.73 22.42 -5.86
N LYS A 127 -9.41 22.38 -6.11
CA LYS A 127 -8.74 23.39 -6.94
C LYS A 127 -9.28 23.42 -8.35
N LEU A 128 -9.49 22.25 -8.95
CA LEU A 128 -10.01 22.14 -10.31
C LEU A 128 -11.42 22.77 -10.41
N PHE A 129 -12.28 22.52 -9.43
CA PHE A 129 -13.64 23.03 -9.44
C PHE A 129 -13.72 24.53 -9.12
N PHE A 130 -13.07 24.99 -8.05
CA PHE A 130 -13.22 26.37 -7.55
C PHE A 130 -12.33 27.38 -8.27
N GLU A 131 -11.08 27.01 -8.61
CA GLU A 131 -10.11 27.91 -9.22
C GLU A 131 -10.16 27.83 -10.74
N GLU A 132 -10.05 26.62 -11.29
CA GLU A 132 -9.94 26.41 -12.73
C GLU A 132 -11.30 26.33 -13.44
N ARG A 133 -12.35 25.92 -12.72
CA ARG A 133 -13.73 25.72 -13.23
C ARG A 133 -13.78 24.80 -14.43
N LEU A 134 -12.94 23.77 -14.42
CA LEU A 134 -12.87 22.77 -15.48
C LEU A 134 -13.74 21.55 -15.15
N VAL A 135 -14.16 20.87 -16.19
CA VAL A 135 -14.81 19.54 -16.12
C VAL A 135 -13.87 18.51 -16.74
N ALA A 136 -14.05 17.24 -16.40
CA ALA A 136 -13.23 16.18 -16.97
C ALA A 136 -13.47 16.06 -18.48
N ASP A 137 -12.38 15.95 -19.25
CA ASP A 137 -12.46 15.65 -20.69
C ASP A 137 -12.97 14.22 -20.95
N GLN A 138 -12.65 13.29 -20.04
CA GLN A 138 -13.09 11.91 -20.06
C GLN A 138 -13.52 11.48 -18.66
N GLN A 139 -14.66 10.80 -18.57
CA GLN A 139 -15.10 10.10 -17.36
C GLN A 139 -15.18 8.61 -17.63
N ARG A 140 -14.71 7.82 -16.67
CA ARG A 140 -14.78 6.35 -16.71
C ARG A 140 -15.41 5.88 -15.41
N ASP A 141 -16.56 5.23 -15.53
CA ASP A 141 -17.17 4.55 -14.39
C ASP A 141 -16.37 3.27 -14.11
N CYS A 142 -15.90 3.13 -12.87
CA CYS A 142 -15.18 1.93 -12.43
C CYS A 142 -16.14 0.78 -12.07
N GLY A 143 -17.46 0.94 -12.25
CA GLY A 143 -18.43 -0.15 -12.12
C GLY A 143 -18.56 -0.70 -10.69
N GLY A 144 -18.27 0.12 -9.68
CA GLY A 144 -18.23 -0.30 -8.28
C GLY A 144 -16.96 -1.07 -7.88
N CYS A 145 -15.98 -1.21 -8.78
CA CYS A 145 -14.68 -1.78 -8.47
C CYS A 145 -13.89 -0.93 -7.47
N ILE A 146 -12.91 -1.55 -6.81
CA ILE A 146 -11.98 -0.90 -5.90
C ILE A 146 -10.85 -0.25 -6.71
N LEU A 147 -10.56 1.01 -6.41
CA LEU A 147 -9.35 1.69 -6.86
C LEU A 147 -8.29 1.60 -5.76
N ALA A 148 -7.10 1.11 -6.11
CA ALA A 148 -5.97 1.04 -5.19
C ALA A 148 -4.70 1.58 -5.85
N PRO A 149 -3.72 2.10 -5.09
CA PRO A 149 -2.42 2.43 -5.67
C PRO A 149 -1.79 1.21 -6.36
N GLY A 150 -1.06 1.45 -7.44
CA GLY A 150 -0.38 0.38 -8.18
C GLY A 150 0.64 -0.34 -7.31
N PHE A 151 0.73 -1.66 -7.48
CA PHE A 151 1.57 -2.48 -6.60
C PHE A 151 3.06 -2.30 -6.91
N ILE A 152 3.88 -2.44 -5.88
CA ILE A 152 5.33 -2.29 -5.92
C ILE A 152 5.98 -3.58 -5.44
N ASP A 153 6.68 -4.28 -6.33
CA ASP A 153 7.41 -5.50 -5.97
C ASP A 153 8.91 -5.24 -5.81
N VAL A 154 9.39 -5.22 -4.57
CA VAL A 154 10.78 -4.87 -4.25
C VAL A 154 11.73 -6.07 -4.27
N GLN A 155 11.23 -7.29 -4.49
CA GLN A 155 12.05 -8.49 -4.62
C GLN A 155 11.44 -9.45 -5.64
N ILE A 156 12.00 -9.45 -6.85
CA ILE A 156 11.61 -10.34 -7.95
C ILE A 156 12.86 -10.69 -8.77
N ASN A 157 13.21 -11.97 -8.80
CA ASN A 157 14.43 -12.49 -9.45
C ASN A 157 14.25 -12.66 -10.96
N GLY A 158 13.01 -12.81 -11.41
CA GLY A 158 12.65 -12.99 -12.80
C GLY A 158 11.20 -13.40 -12.99
N GLY A 159 10.87 -13.80 -14.21
CA GLY A 159 9.56 -14.33 -14.56
C GLY A 159 9.44 -14.59 -16.05
N PHE A 160 8.45 -15.39 -16.45
CA PHE A 160 8.12 -15.67 -17.85
C PHE A 160 9.32 -16.20 -18.66
N GLY A 161 10.17 -17.00 -18.02
CA GLY A 161 11.39 -17.58 -18.60
C GLY A 161 12.61 -16.67 -18.58
N VAL A 162 12.49 -15.47 -18.02
CA VAL A 162 13.59 -14.51 -17.88
C VAL A 162 14.16 -14.57 -16.47
N ASP A 163 15.49 -14.59 -16.41
CA ASP A 163 16.29 -14.50 -15.20
C ASP A 163 17.19 -13.28 -15.25
N PHE A 164 17.06 -12.38 -14.27
CA PHE A 164 17.86 -11.15 -14.25
C PHE A 164 19.32 -11.39 -13.87
N SER A 165 19.64 -12.54 -13.27
CA SER A 165 21.01 -12.91 -12.89
C SER A 165 21.75 -13.69 -13.99
N GLN A 166 21.09 -13.97 -15.12
CA GLN A 166 21.72 -14.65 -16.24
C GLN A 166 22.49 -13.65 -17.12
N ALA A 167 23.77 -13.92 -17.35
CA ALA A 167 24.64 -13.06 -18.17
C ALA A 167 24.39 -13.24 -19.68
N THR A 168 23.23 -12.79 -20.18
CA THR A 168 22.97 -12.67 -21.63
C THR A 168 23.77 -11.51 -22.22
N GLU A 169 23.90 -11.44 -23.55
CA GLU A 169 24.54 -10.29 -24.21
C GLU A 169 23.75 -8.99 -23.99
N ASP A 170 22.42 -9.10 -23.96
CA ASP A 170 21.49 -8.01 -23.66
C ASP A 170 20.40 -8.51 -22.69
N VAL A 171 20.35 -7.93 -21.49
CA VAL A 171 19.35 -8.25 -20.45
C VAL A 171 18.09 -7.38 -20.61
N GLY A 172 18.20 -6.25 -21.30
CA GLY A 172 17.13 -5.25 -21.45
C GLY A 172 15.80 -5.82 -21.97
N PRO A 173 15.78 -6.61 -23.07
CA PRO A 173 14.57 -7.26 -23.57
C PRO A 173 13.90 -8.18 -22.55
N GLY A 174 14.71 -8.88 -21.75
CA GLY A 174 14.21 -9.74 -20.67
C GLY A 174 13.51 -8.93 -19.58
N VAL A 175 14.14 -7.86 -19.09
CA VAL A 175 13.52 -6.96 -18.10
C VAL A 175 12.25 -6.33 -18.65
N ALA A 176 12.26 -5.91 -19.91
CA ALA A 176 11.07 -5.33 -20.57
C ALA A 176 9.92 -6.35 -20.67
N LEU A 177 10.21 -7.61 -20.98
CA LEU A 177 9.21 -8.68 -21.03
C LEU A 177 8.56 -8.88 -19.65
N VAL A 178 9.36 -8.99 -18.59
CA VAL A 178 8.84 -9.14 -17.22
C VAL A 178 8.03 -7.91 -16.83
N ALA A 179 8.57 -6.71 -17.05
CA ALA A 179 7.89 -5.44 -16.76
C ALA A 179 6.53 -5.32 -17.45
N GLN A 180 6.41 -5.82 -18.69
CA GLN A 180 5.14 -5.83 -19.42
C GLN A 180 4.15 -6.84 -18.83
N ARG A 181 4.62 -8.05 -18.49
CA ARG A 181 3.75 -9.15 -18.08
C ARG A 181 3.21 -9.00 -16.66
N ILE A 182 4.00 -8.43 -15.74
CA ILE A 182 3.58 -8.20 -14.35
C ILE A 182 2.48 -7.13 -14.20
N LEU A 183 2.23 -6.33 -15.25
CA LEU A 183 1.08 -5.41 -15.29
C LEU A 183 -0.25 -6.15 -15.09
N SER A 184 -0.39 -7.37 -15.63
CA SER A 184 -1.60 -8.20 -15.44
C SER A 184 -1.85 -8.62 -13.99
N HIS A 185 -0.84 -8.46 -13.14
CA HIS A 185 -0.88 -8.74 -11.71
C HIS A 185 -0.91 -7.46 -10.87
N GLY A 186 -1.20 -6.31 -11.50
CA GLY A 186 -1.35 -5.01 -10.84
C GLY A 186 -0.03 -4.33 -10.43
N VAL A 187 1.12 -4.90 -10.79
CA VAL A 187 2.43 -4.34 -10.46
C VAL A 187 2.76 -3.21 -11.44
N THR A 188 2.79 -1.98 -10.94
CA THR A 188 3.14 -0.79 -11.75
C THR A 188 4.60 -0.41 -11.64
N SER A 189 5.29 -0.88 -10.60
CA SER A 189 6.73 -0.68 -10.43
C SER A 189 7.40 -1.81 -9.66
N PHE A 190 8.68 -2.04 -9.91
CA PHE A 190 9.40 -3.16 -9.29
C PHE A 190 10.91 -2.92 -9.20
N CYS A 191 11.58 -3.73 -8.38
CA CYS A 191 13.03 -3.81 -8.28
C CYS A 191 13.50 -5.16 -8.83
N PRO A 192 14.09 -5.23 -10.04
CA PRO A 192 14.74 -6.43 -10.54
C PRO A 192 15.80 -6.90 -9.54
N THR A 193 15.73 -8.16 -9.11
CA THR A 193 16.64 -8.73 -8.12
C THR A 193 17.72 -9.57 -8.77
N LEU A 194 18.98 -9.25 -8.47
CA LEU A 194 20.14 -10.05 -8.86
C LEU A 194 20.66 -10.80 -7.65
N VAL A 195 20.68 -12.13 -7.73
CA VAL A 195 21.20 -12.99 -6.66
C VAL A 195 22.72 -13.14 -6.76
N THR A 196 23.35 -13.69 -5.70
CA THR A 196 24.78 -14.03 -5.63
C THR A 196 25.31 -14.59 -6.96
N SER A 197 26.12 -13.79 -7.63
CA SER A 197 26.71 -14.07 -8.94
C SER A 197 28.20 -13.69 -8.95
N PRO A 198 28.98 -14.13 -9.95
CA PRO A 198 30.33 -13.63 -10.18
C PRO A 198 30.36 -12.11 -10.48
N PRO A 199 31.44 -11.38 -10.11
CA PRO A 199 31.55 -9.94 -10.38
C PRO A 199 31.31 -9.53 -11.83
N GLU A 200 31.77 -10.35 -12.78
CA GLU A 200 31.59 -10.13 -14.21
C GLU A 200 30.12 -10.07 -14.63
N VAL A 201 29.22 -10.77 -13.91
CA VAL A 201 27.78 -10.70 -14.14
C VAL A 201 27.26 -9.34 -13.69
N TYR A 202 27.56 -8.91 -12.46
CA TYR A 202 27.11 -7.61 -11.96
C TYR A 202 27.61 -6.46 -12.84
N HIS A 203 28.89 -6.48 -13.21
CA HIS A 203 29.50 -5.45 -14.06
C HIS A 203 28.85 -5.38 -15.45
N LYS A 204 28.35 -6.50 -15.96
CA LYS A 204 27.68 -6.58 -17.25
C LYS A 204 26.20 -6.18 -17.17
N VAL A 205 25.49 -6.64 -16.14
CA VAL A 205 24.03 -6.54 -16.04
C VAL A 205 23.58 -5.21 -15.44
N LEU A 206 24.21 -4.73 -14.36
CA LEU A 206 23.76 -3.52 -13.65
C LEU A 206 23.67 -2.27 -14.55
N PRO A 207 24.62 -2.00 -15.47
CA PRO A 207 24.50 -0.86 -16.38
C PRO A 207 23.35 -0.97 -17.38
N GLN A 208 22.85 -2.18 -17.64
CA GLN A 208 21.79 -2.45 -18.62
C GLN A 208 20.37 -2.36 -18.01
N ILE A 209 20.27 -2.22 -16.70
CA ILE A 209 18.99 -2.08 -15.97
C ILE A 209 18.92 -0.67 -15.36
N PRO A 210 18.72 0.38 -16.18
CA PRO A 210 18.59 1.74 -15.65
C PRO A 210 17.27 1.90 -14.90
N VAL A 211 17.27 2.78 -13.90
CA VAL A 211 16.02 3.29 -13.31
C VAL A 211 15.19 3.92 -14.42
N LYS A 212 13.93 3.51 -14.53
CA LYS A 212 13.05 3.90 -15.64
C LYS A 212 11.61 4.01 -15.16
N SER A 213 10.94 5.11 -15.48
CA SER A 213 9.51 5.26 -15.25
C SER A 213 8.71 4.22 -16.03
N GLY A 214 7.61 3.76 -15.44
CA GLY A 214 6.66 2.88 -16.13
C GLY A 214 5.91 3.61 -17.24
N GLY A 215 5.14 2.85 -18.01
CA GLY A 215 4.23 3.40 -19.02
C GLY A 215 3.60 2.30 -19.88
N PRO A 216 3.16 2.62 -21.11
CA PRO A 216 2.50 1.66 -22.02
C PRO A 216 3.29 0.39 -22.34
N HIS A 217 4.60 0.40 -22.11
CA HIS A 217 5.49 -0.71 -22.43
C HIS A 217 5.85 -1.59 -21.23
N GLY A 218 5.42 -1.25 -20.01
CA GLY A 218 5.68 -2.04 -18.82
C GLY A 218 5.77 -1.23 -17.53
N ALA A 219 5.82 -1.97 -16.42
CA ALA A 219 6.06 -1.44 -15.09
C ALA A 219 7.39 -0.67 -15.01
N GLY A 220 7.43 0.32 -14.11
CA GLY A 220 8.63 1.11 -13.84
C GLY A 220 9.69 0.32 -13.08
N VAL A 221 10.96 0.50 -13.45
CA VAL A 221 12.10 -0.04 -12.73
C VAL A 221 12.57 0.99 -11.71
N LEU A 222 12.41 0.70 -10.42
CA LEU A 222 12.79 1.61 -9.32
C LEU A 222 14.30 1.55 -8.99
N GLY A 223 15.00 0.61 -9.61
CA GLY A 223 16.41 0.28 -9.40
C GLY A 223 16.57 -1.18 -8.98
N VAL A 224 17.82 -1.64 -9.01
CA VAL A 224 18.17 -3.05 -8.80
C VAL A 224 18.22 -3.38 -7.31
N HIS A 225 17.71 -4.55 -6.94
CA HIS A 225 17.94 -5.17 -5.64
C HIS A 225 19.07 -6.19 -5.78
N LEU A 226 20.19 -5.97 -5.08
CA LEU A 226 21.30 -6.93 -5.01
C LEU A 226 21.12 -7.85 -3.81
N GLU A 227 20.85 -9.13 -4.03
CA GLU A 227 20.70 -10.15 -2.99
C GLU A 227 21.96 -11.02 -2.86
N GLY A 228 22.87 -10.60 -1.97
CA GLY A 228 24.23 -11.14 -1.92
C GLY A 228 25.17 -10.53 -2.98
N PRO A 229 26.47 -10.89 -2.97
CA PRO A 229 27.03 -12.13 -2.42
C PRO A 229 27.58 -12.04 -0.99
N PHE A 230 27.42 -10.90 -0.31
CA PHE A 230 27.87 -10.68 1.07
C PHE A 230 26.86 -11.24 2.09
N ILE A 231 26.64 -12.54 2.04
CA ILE A 231 25.68 -13.27 2.87
C ILE A 231 26.32 -14.45 3.59
N SER A 232 25.64 -15.01 4.60
CA SER A 232 26.14 -16.14 5.38
C SER A 232 26.27 -17.40 4.55
N ARG A 233 27.38 -18.13 4.71
CA ARG A 233 27.55 -19.46 4.13
C ARG A 233 26.54 -20.47 4.68
N GLU A 234 26.20 -20.36 5.97
CA GLU A 234 25.28 -21.27 6.65
C GLU A 234 23.82 -21.06 6.24
N LYS A 235 23.48 -19.83 5.85
CA LYS A 235 22.13 -19.44 5.42
C LYS A 235 22.09 -19.04 3.95
N ARG A 236 22.94 -19.62 3.12
CA ARG A 236 23.00 -19.30 1.69
C ARG A 236 21.74 -19.66 0.90
N GLY A 237 20.92 -20.60 1.37
CA GLY A 237 19.75 -21.06 0.62
C GLY A 237 20.11 -21.55 -0.79
N ALA A 238 19.47 -20.99 -1.80
CA ALA A 238 19.73 -21.27 -3.22
C ALA A 238 20.95 -20.53 -3.79
N HIS A 239 21.68 -19.73 -3.00
CA HIS A 239 22.82 -18.97 -3.51
C HIS A 239 24.05 -19.87 -3.71
N PRO A 240 24.79 -19.72 -4.83
CA PRO A 240 25.96 -20.52 -5.15
C PRO A 240 27.12 -20.22 -4.20
N GLU A 241 27.55 -21.24 -3.46
CA GLU A 241 28.59 -21.12 -2.42
C GLU A 241 29.94 -20.60 -2.96
N ALA A 242 30.27 -20.97 -4.21
CA ALA A 242 31.52 -20.59 -4.86
C ALA A 242 31.67 -19.07 -5.08
N TYR A 243 30.56 -18.33 -5.08
CA TYR A 243 30.54 -16.89 -5.33
C TYR A 243 30.27 -16.05 -4.09
N LEU A 244 30.08 -16.68 -2.92
CA LEU A 244 29.93 -15.98 -1.65
C LEU A 244 31.21 -15.21 -1.31
N ARG A 245 31.03 -13.96 -0.87
CA ARG A 245 32.11 -13.04 -0.51
C ARG A 245 31.97 -12.56 0.92
N SER A 246 33.09 -12.14 1.48
CA SER A 246 33.15 -11.45 2.78
C SER A 246 33.84 -10.10 2.58
N PHE A 247 33.80 -9.25 3.60
CA PHE A 247 34.52 -7.99 3.61
C PHE A 247 35.96 -8.18 4.14
N GLU A 248 36.91 -7.49 3.53
CA GLU A 248 38.32 -7.45 3.92
C GLU A 248 38.70 -6.12 4.59
N ALA A 249 39.99 -5.73 4.50
CA ALA A 249 40.54 -4.52 5.11
C ALA A 249 39.95 -3.21 4.54
N ASN A 250 39.24 -3.25 3.41
CA ASN A 250 38.55 -2.10 2.84
C ASN A 250 37.14 -2.51 2.38
N ALA A 251 36.27 -2.79 3.36
CA ALA A 251 34.97 -3.42 3.14
C ALA A 251 34.11 -2.77 2.04
N PHE A 252 34.10 -1.43 1.93
CA PHE A 252 33.33 -0.76 0.88
C PHE A 252 34.00 -0.84 -0.51
N HIS A 253 35.33 -0.93 -0.57
CA HIS A 253 36.01 -1.22 -1.82
C HIS A 253 35.65 -2.62 -2.33
N ASP A 254 35.49 -3.61 -1.45
CA ASP A 254 35.08 -4.97 -1.84
C ASP A 254 33.68 -4.98 -2.48
N VAL A 255 32.77 -4.15 -1.96
CA VAL A 255 31.44 -3.92 -2.55
C VAL A 255 31.56 -3.36 -3.97
N LEU A 256 32.36 -2.30 -4.16
CA LEU A 256 32.56 -1.70 -5.49
C LEU A 256 33.31 -2.62 -6.45
N ALA A 257 34.25 -3.42 -5.96
CA ALA A 257 34.98 -4.40 -6.78
C ALA A 257 34.11 -5.59 -7.18
N THR A 258 33.04 -5.86 -6.42
CA THR A 258 32.10 -6.96 -6.69
C THR A 258 30.97 -6.51 -7.61
N TYR A 259 30.34 -5.38 -7.32
CA TYR A 259 29.17 -4.91 -8.06
C TYR A 259 29.51 -3.92 -9.18
N GLY A 260 30.64 -3.22 -9.10
CA GLY A 260 30.94 -2.10 -9.99
C GLY A 260 30.21 -0.82 -9.55
N SER A 261 29.63 -0.10 -10.52
CA SER A 261 28.84 1.10 -10.21
C SER A 261 27.54 0.72 -9.49
N LEU A 262 27.17 1.54 -8.50
CA LEU A 262 25.94 1.39 -7.73
C LEU A 262 24.85 2.38 -8.15
N ASP A 263 25.03 3.11 -9.25
CA ASP A 263 24.12 4.21 -9.66
C ASP A 263 22.67 3.74 -9.89
N ASN A 264 22.50 2.50 -10.35
CA ASN A 264 21.19 1.89 -10.59
C ASN A 264 20.69 1.02 -9.42
N VAL A 265 21.42 0.96 -8.30
CA VAL A 265 21.11 0.05 -7.19
C VAL A 265 20.20 0.76 -6.19
N ARG A 266 19.09 0.10 -5.82
CA ARG A 266 18.12 0.62 -4.86
C ARG A 266 18.20 -0.09 -3.51
N ILE A 267 18.43 -1.40 -3.51
CA ILE A 267 18.44 -2.26 -2.33
C ILE A 267 19.67 -3.16 -2.36
N VAL A 268 20.30 -3.39 -1.20
CA VAL A 268 21.35 -4.41 -1.03
C VAL A 268 21.01 -5.28 0.19
N THR A 269 20.83 -6.57 -0.04
CA THR A 269 20.72 -7.57 1.03
C THR A 269 22.10 -8.10 1.41
N LEU A 270 22.41 -8.05 2.70
CA LEU A 270 23.66 -8.59 3.26
C LEU A 270 23.44 -9.23 4.63
N ALA A 271 24.39 -10.07 5.03
CA ALA A 271 24.43 -10.67 6.35
C ALA A 271 25.19 -9.76 7.34
N PRO A 272 24.53 -9.22 8.38
CA PRO A 272 25.15 -8.23 9.28
C PRO A 272 26.25 -8.80 10.17
N GLU A 273 26.31 -10.11 10.38
CA GLU A 273 27.37 -10.77 11.16
C GLU A 273 28.72 -10.83 10.45
N LEU A 274 28.76 -10.54 9.14
CA LEU A 274 30.02 -10.46 8.41
C LEU A 274 30.89 -9.33 8.96
N GLY A 275 32.17 -9.60 9.16
CA GLY A 275 33.12 -8.63 9.73
C GLY A 275 33.07 -7.31 8.96
N ARG A 276 32.95 -6.18 9.67
CA ARG A 276 32.91 -4.82 9.09
C ARG A 276 31.68 -4.47 8.25
N SER A 277 30.62 -5.29 8.29
CA SER A 277 29.31 -5.00 7.69
C SER A 277 28.80 -3.59 8.04
N HIS A 278 28.93 -3.17 9.30
CA HIS A 278 28.50 -1.85 9.78
C HIS A 278 29.12 -0.65 9.02
N GLU A 279 30.36 -0.76 8.50
CA GLU A 279 30.97 0.27 7.65
C GLU A 279 30.28 0.33 6.28
N VAL A 280 29.97 -0.83 5.72
CA VAL A 280 29.27 -0.98 4.43
C VAL A 280 27.84 -0.49 4.54
N ILE A 281 27.12 -0.87 5.60
CA ILE A 281 25.75 -0.42 5.85
C ILE A 281 25.68 1.11 5.88
N ARG A 282 26.58 1.77 6.63
CA ARG A 282 26.66 3.24 6.68
C ARG A 282 26.97 3.84 5.30
N ALA A 283 27.92 3.27 4.58
CA ALA A 283 28.33 3.77 3.27
C ALA A 283 27.23 3.64 2.20
N LEU A 284 26.47 2.54 2.21
CA LEU A 284 25.32 2.33 1.31
C LEU A 284 24.16 3.26 1.67
N THR A 285 23.82 3.35 2.97
CA THR A 285 22.74 4.22 3.45
C THR A 285 23.02 5.69 3.15
N ALA A 286 24.28 6.15 3.28
CA ALA A 286 24.69 7.51 2.93
C ALA A 286 24.52 7.82 1.43
N ARG A 287 24.40 6.80 0.57
CA ARG A 287 24.10 6.92 -0.87
C ARG A 287 22.60 6.81 -1.17
N GLY A 288 21.75 6.70 -0.15
CA GLY A 288 20.31 6.49 -0.30
C GLY A 288 19.93 5.06 -0.68
N ILE A 289 20.87 4.10 -0.67
CA ILE A 289 20.60 2.69 -0.93
C ILE A 289 20.00 2.06 0.32
N CYS A 290 18.85 1.40 0.17
CA CYS A 290 18.24 0.65 1.26
C CYS A 290 19.10 -0.59 1.56
N VAL A 291 19.46 -0.77 2.83
CA VAL A 291 20.19 -1.96 3.27
C VAL A 291 19.23 -2.91 3.96
N SER A 292 19.19 -4.14 3.45
CA SER A 292 18.36 -5.22 3.95
C SER A 292 19.19 -6.29 4.64
N LEU A 293 18.65 -6.85 5.72
CA LEU A 293 19.23 -7.96 6.46
C LEU A 293 18.61 -9.27 5.96
N GLY A 294 19.42 -10.19 5.48
CA GLY A 294 18.94 -11.47 4.95
C GLY A 294 20.06 -12.48 4.81
N HIS A 295 19.70 -13.76 4.64
CA HIS A 295 20.66 -14.86 4.49
C HIS A 295 21.73 -14.85 5.60
N SER A 296 21.28 -14.81 6.85
CA SER A 296 22.11 -14.43 7.99
C SER A 296 21.91 -15.34 9.20
N VAL A 297 22.99 -15.57 9.93
CA VAL A 297 22.98 -16.23 11.25
C VAL A 297 23.07 -15.24 12.41
N ALA A 298 22.76 -13.96 12.20
CA ALA A 298 22.85 -12.94 13.23
C ALA A 298 21.85 -13.16 14.37
N ASP A 299 22.35 -12.98 15.59
CA ASP A 299 21.53 -12.80 16.78
C ASP A 299 20.84 -11.43 16.78
N LEU A 300 19.95 -11.21 17.75
CA LEU A 300 19.25 -9.94 17.88
C LEU A 300 20.21 -8.75 18.08
N GLN A 301 21.30 -8.94 18.82
CA GLN A 301 22.22 -7.84 19.12
C GLN A 301 22.91 -7.32 17.86
N VAL A 302 23.45 -8.22 17.03
CA VAL A 302 24.08 -7.86 15.76
C VAL A 302 23.05 -7.26 14.80
N ALA A 303 21.82 -7.78 14.79
CA ALA A 303 20.74 -7.22 13.98
C ALA A 303 20.38 -5.78 14.41
N GLU A 304 20.30 -5.51 15.71
CA GLU A 304 20.08 -4.16 16.26
C GLU A 304 21.22 -3.20 15.90
N GLU A 305 22.48 -3.64 16.02
CA GLU A 305 23.66 -2.87 15.62
C GLU A 305 23.67 -2.54 14.12
N ALA A 306 23.17 -3.44 13.28
CA ALA A 306 23.00 -3.22 11.85
C ALA A 306 21.93 -2.16 11.57
N VAL A 307 20.80 -2.18 12.29
CA VAL A 307 19.79 -1.11 12.20
C VAL A 307 20.37 0.20 12.70
N LEU A 308 21.11 0.23 13.81
CA LEU A 308 21.80 1.44 14.29
C LEU A 308 22.75 2.00 13.22
N SER A 309 23.39 1.13 12.43
CA SER A 309 24.28 1.49 11.33
C SER A 309 23.56 1.97 10.06
N GLY A 310 22.25 1.77 9.94
CA GLY A 310 21.43 2.31 8.84
C GLY A 310 20.51 1.32 8.13
N ALA A 311 20.56 0.02 8.46
CA ALA A 311 19.67 -0.96 7.84
C ALA A 311 18.20 -0.67 8.17
N THR A 312 17.32 -0.84 7.18
CA THR A 312 15.88 -0.52 7.30
C THR A 312 14.96 -1.61 6.73
N PHE A 313 15.52 -2.71 6.24
CA PHE A 313 14.74 -3.81 5.66
C PHE A 313 15.21 -5.18 6.14
N ILE A 314 14.30 -6.15 6.11
CA ILE A 314 14.58 -7.57 6.32
C ILE A 314 14.09 -8.31 5.08
N THR A 315 14.97 -9.05 4.42
CA THR A 315 14.64 -9.83 3.22
C THR A 315 13.88 -11.09 3.64
N HIS A 316 12.76 -11.37 2.94
CA HIS A 316 11.89 -12.55 3.10
C HIS A 316 11.88 -13.15 4.51
N LEU A 317 11.31 -12.42 5.47
CA LEU A 317 11.28 -12.79 6.89
C LEU A 317 10.92 -14.27 7.10
N PHE A 318 11.65 -14.93 8.01
CA PHE A 318 11.72 -16.36 8.30
C PHE A 318 12.56 -17.21 7.34
N ASN A 319 12.68 -16.84 6.07
CA ASN A 319 13.47 -17.57 5.08
C ASN A 319 14.97 -17.26 5.25
N ALA A 320 15.83 -18.28 5.10
CA ALA A 320 17.28 -18.13 5.19
C ALA A 320 17.81 -17.33 6.40
N MET A 321 17.19 -17.49 7.57
CA MET A 321 17.64 -16.86 8.83
C MET A 321 17.61 -17.85 10.00
N LEU A 322 18.12 -17.46 11.17
CA LEU A 322 17.96 -18.27 12.38
C LEU A 322 16.47 -18.44 12.72
N PRO A 323 16.05 -19.63 13.15
CA PRO A 323 14.71 -19.82 13.71
C PRO A 323 14.53 -18.96 14.96
N PHE A 324 13.31 -18.47 15.18
CA PHE A 324 12.96 -17.76 16.39
C PHE A 324 13.21 -18.63 17.63
N HIS A 325 13.93 -18.11 18.62
CA HIS A 325 14.14 -18.74 19.91
C HIS A 325 13.89 -17.73 21.05
N HIS A 326 13.22 -18.14 22.12
CA HIS A 326 12.76 -17.23 23.19
C HIS A 326 13.89 -16.49 23.95
N ARG A 327 15.12 -17.05 24.01
CA ARG A 327 16.28 -16.38 24.62
C ARG A 327 16.99 -15.42 23.68
N ASP A 328 16.88 -15.67 22.38
CA ASP A 328 17.48 -14.87 21.34
C ASP A 328 16.65 -15.07 20.08
N PRO A 329 15.79 -14.08 19.74
CA PRO A 329 14.88 -14.18 18.62
C PRO A 329 15.59 -13.96 17.27
N GLY A 330 16.89 -13.68 17.25
CA GLY A 330 17.63 -13.34 16.04
C GLY A 330 17.07 -12.11 15.34
N ILE A 331 17.23 -12.05 14.01
CA ILE A 331 16.68 -10.99 13.15
C ILE A 331 15.15 -10.82 13.32
N VAL A 332 14.41 -11.90 13.56
CA VAL A 332 12.95 -11.82 13.77
C VAL A 332 12.58 -10.94 14.97
N GLY A 333 13.47 -10.84 15.97
CA GLY A 333 13.26 -9.98 17.13
C GLY A 333 13.22 -8.49 16.80
N LEU A 334 13.74 -8.06 15.65
CA LEU A 334 13.69 -6.66 15.23
C LEU A 334 12.26 -6.14 15.09
N LEU A 335 11.28 -7.01 14.79
CA LEU A 335 9.88 -6.61 14.66
C LEU A 335 9.32 -5.95 15.93
N THR A 336 9.89 -6.28 17.10
CA THR A 336 9.41 -5.79 18.39
C THR A 336 10.56 -5.29 19.28
N SER A 337 11.71 -4.96 18.71
CA SER A 337 12.86 -4.47 19.49
C SER A 337 12.60 -3.06 20.02
N ASP A 338 12.87 -2.85 21.30
CA ASP A 338 12.79 -1.56 21.99
C ASP A 338 14.09 -0.74 21.92
N ARG A 339 15.12 -1.29 21.27
CA ARG A 339 16.45 -0.67 21.10
C ARG A 339 16.61 0.05 19.76
N LEU A 340 15.59 0.00 18.91
CA LEU A 340 15.62 0.71 17.63
C LEU A 340 15.52 2.22 17.85
N PRO A 341 16.22 3.05 17.04
CA PRO A 341 16.16 4.50 17.16
C PRO A 341 14.72 5.02 17.00
N PRO A 342 14.30 6.03 17.80
CA PRO A 342 12.99 6.66 17.63
C PRO A 342 12.76 7.15 16.21
N GLY A 343 11.59 6.84 15.63
CA GLY A 343 11.25 7.21 14.26
C GLY A 343 11.92 6.36 13.17
N ARG A 344 12.70 5.33 13.53
CA ARG A 344 13.22 4.34 12.58
C ARG A 344 12.21 3.20 12.45
N HIS A 345 11.58 3.11 11.28
CA HIS A 345 10.71 1.99 10.94
C HIS A 345 11.54 0.88 10.28
N ILE A 346 11.38 -0.36 10.75
CA ILE A 346 11.97 -1.55 10.13
C ILE A 346 10.91 -2.20 9.25
N PHE A 347 11.15 -2.24 7.95
CA PHE A 347 10.29 -2.96 7.03
C PHE A 347 10.78 -4.40 6.89
N TYR A 348 9.92 -5.31 6.46
CA TYR A 348 10.27 -6.70 6.23
C TYR A 348 9.46 -7.30 5.08
N GLY A 349 10.16 -7.98 4.17
CA GLY A 349 9.57 -8.69 3.05
C GLY A 349 8.85 -9.95 3.53
N MET A 350 7.64 -10.21 3.05
CA MET A 350 6.88 -11.43 3.29
C MET A 350 6.46 -12.06 1.97
N ILE A 351 6.87 -13.31 1.75
CA ILE A 351 6.38 -14.14 0.65
C ILE A 351 5.09 -14.82 1.10
N SER A 352 3.96 -14.39 0.55
CA SER A 352 2.61 -14.84 0.92
C SER A 352 1.99 -15.72 -0.17
N ASP A 353 2.68 -16.79 -0.56
CA ASP A 353 2.22 -17.73 -1.60
C ASP A 353 1.53 -19.00 -1.04
N GLY A 354 1.48 -19.12 0.29
CA GLY A 354 0.93 -20.29 1.00
C GLY A 354 1.90 -21.48 1.11
N ILE A 355 3.13 -21.34 0.61
CA ILE A 355 4.14 -22.39 0.58
C ILE A 355 5.39 -21.98 1.38
N HIS A 356 5.97 -20.82 1.06
CA HIS A 356 7.18 -20.32 1.71
C HIS A 356 6.92 -19.95 3.17
N THR A 357 5.75 -19.38 3.44
CA THR A 357 5.37 -18.94 4.78
C THR A 357 4.08 -19.60 5.21
N ASN A 358 4.13 -20.31 6.35
CA ASN A 358 2.93 -20.85 6.96
C ASN A 358 1.95 -19.71 7.34
N PRO A 359 0.63 -19.85 7.12
CA PRO A 359 -0.36 -18.84 7.50
C PRO A 359 -0.28 -18.37 8.97
N ALA A 360 0.14 -19.25 9.89
CA ALA A 360 0.36 -18.86 11.28
C ALA A 360 1.55 -17.90 11.45
N ALA A 361 2.63 -18.11 10.69
CA ALA A 361 3.79 -17.22 10.69
C ALA A 361 3.44 -15.86 10.07
N LEU A 362 2.67 -15.83 8.98
CA LEU A 362 2.13 -14.58 8.40
C LEU A 362 1.34 -13.77 9.45
N ARG A 363 0.45 -14.44 10.20
CA ARG A 363 -0.32 -13.81 11.27
C ARG A 363 0.55 -13.30 12.41
N ILE A 364 1.58 -14.04 12.80
CA ILE A 364 2.50 -13.63 13.86
C ILE A 364 3.24 -12.36 13.45
N ALA A 365 3.84 -12.35 12.26
CA ALA A 365 4.58 -11.20 11.76
C ALA A 365 3.69 -9.96 11.63
N HIS A 366 2.54 -10.10 10.94
CA HIS A 366 1.59 -9.01 10.76
C HIS A 366 1.08 -8.42 12.09
N ARG A 367 0.78 -9.26 13.08
CA ARG A 367 0.33 -8.78 14.40
C ARG A 367 1.44 -8.13 15.21
N ALA A 368 2.68 -8.58 15.04
CA ALA A 368 3.83 -8.01 15.73
C ALA A 368 4.16 -6.61 15.19
N HIS A 369 4.16 -6.44 13.86
CA HIS A 369 4.51 -5.17 13.24
C HIS A 369 3.77 -4.95 11.90
N PRO A 370 2.49 -4.53 11.90
CA PRO A 370 1.69 -4.45 10.68
C PRO A 370 2.21 -3.38 9.69
N GLN A 371 2.69 -2.24 10.21
CA GLN A 371 3.18 -1.11 9.41
C GLN A 371 4.52 -1.39 8.70
N GLY A 372 5.27 -2.39 9.15
CA GLY A 372 6.55 -2.76 8.52
C GLY A 372 6.39 -3.83 7.43
N LEU A 373 5.21 -4.42 7.26
CA LEU A 373 5.03 -5.57 6.38
C LEU A 373 5.02 -5.14 4.91
N VAL A 374 5.98 -5.64 4.13
CA VAL A 374 6.05 -5.45 2.69
C VAL A 374 5.80 -6.81 2.02
N LEU A 375 4.75 -6.91 1.22
CA LEU A 375 4.55 -8.09 0.38
C LEU A 375 5.56 -8.08 -0.76
N VAL A 376 6.25 -9.21 -0.94
CA VAL A 376 7.18 -9.45 -2.04
C VAL A 376 6.81 -10.76 -2.70
N THR A 377 7.06 -10.87 -4.01
CA THR A 377 6.85 -12.16 -4.67
C THR A 377 8.04 -13.09 -4.41
N ASP A 378 9.27 -12.57 -4.45
CA ASP A 378 10.48 -13.36 -4.64
C ASP A 378 10.35 -14.30 -5.85
N ALA A 379 9.63 -13.83 -6.88
CA ALA A 379 9.30 -14.65 -8.02
C ALA A 379 10.53 -15.01 -8.85
N VAL A 380 10.58 -16.25 -9.31
CA VAL A 380 11.68 -16.80 -10.12
C VAL A 380 11.28 -16.88 -11.60
N PRO A 381 12.21 -17.17 -12.52
CA PRO A 381 11.93 -17.26 -13.96
C PRO A 381 10.76 -18.18 -14.33
N ALA A 382 10.43 -19.14 -13.46
CA ALA A 382 9.28 -20.02 -13.59
C ALA A 382 7.90 -19.35 -13.40
N LEU A 383 7.82 -18.12 -12.89
CA LEU A 383 6.56 -17.38 -12.81
C LEU A 383 5.88 -17.31 -14.19
N GLY A 384 4.62 -17.74 -14.27
CA GLY A 384 3.88 -17.78 -15.53
C GLY A 384 4.29 -18.90 -16.48
N LEU A 385 5.19 -19.80 -16.06
CA LEU A 385 5.51 -21.05 -16.74
C LEU A 385 4.78 -22.21 -16.06
N GLY A 386 4.40 -23.22 -16.83
CA GLY A 386 3.84 -24.47 -16.29
C GLY A 386 4.91 -25.36 -15.66
N ASN A 387 4.51 -26.53 -15.16
CA ASN A 387 5.43 -27.52 -14.59
C ASN A 387 6.59 -27.86 -15.53
N GLY A 388 7.80 -28.02 -14.98
CA GLY A 388 9.00 -28.32 -15.76
C GLY A 388 10.31 -28.00 -15.05
N ARG A 389 11.43 -28.22 -15.76
CA ARG A 389 12.77 -27.80 -15.34
C ARG A 389 13.10 -26.44 -15.94
N HIS A 390 13.56 -25.53 -15.09
CA HIS A 390 13.94 -24.16 -15.41
C HIS A 390 15.30 -23.82 -14.77
N THR A 391 15.81 -22.62 -15.01
CA THR A 391 17.07 -22.13 -14.43
C THR A 391 16.83 -20.88 -13.60
N LEU A 392 17.52 -20.75 -12.46
CA LEU A 392 17.63 -19.56 -11.61
C LEU A 392 19.11 -19.29 -11.32
N GLY A 393 19.64 -18.14 -11.72
CA GLY A 393 21.05 -17.83 -11.85
C GLY A 393 21.81 -18.92 -12.60
N GLN A 394 22.77 -19.53 -11.90
CA GLN A 394 23.59 -20.64 -12.39
C GLN A 394 23.05 -22.01 -11.91
N GLN A 395 21.82 -22.08 -11.41
CA GLN A 395 21.24 -23.25 -10.75
C GLN A 395 20.01 -23.78 -11.52
N GLU A 396 19.85 -25.10 -11.59
CA GLU A 396 18.62 -25.73 -12.10
C GLU A 396 17.52 -25.77 -11.02
N VAL A 397 16.29 -25.48 -11.41
CA VAL A 397 15.08 -25.54 -10.57
C VAL A 397 14.00 -26.39 -11.22
N GLU A 398 13.26 -27.14 -10.42
CA GLU A 398 12.15 -27.99 -10.84
C GLU A 398 10.84 -27.47 -10.26
N VAL A 399 9.86 -27.24 -11.13
CA VAL A 399 8.53 -26.70 -10.80
C VAL A 399 7.52 -27.84 -10.79
N ASP A 400 6.89 -28.03 -9.64
CA ASP A 400 5.81 -28.99 -9.45
C ASP A 400 4.59 -28.28 -8.81
N GLY A 401 3.56 -28.05 -9.62
CA GLY A 401 2.35 -27.37 -9.20
C GLY A 401 2.61 -25.89 -8.94
N LEU A 402 2.49 -25.49 -7.67
CA LEU A 402 2.71 -24.11 -7.22
C LEU A 402 4.09 -23.90 -6.58
N THR A 403 4.98 -24.89 -6.61
CA THR A 403 6.24 -24.86 -5.88
C THR A 403 7.46 -25.02 -6.79
N ALA A 404 8.51 -24.25 -6.54
CA ALA A 404 9.81 -24.35 -7.19
C ALA A 404 10.88 -24.88 -6.21
N TYR A 405 11.59 -25.94 -6.59
CA TYR A 405 12.66 -26.56 -5.81
C TYR A 405 13.99 -26.49 -6.55
N VAL A 406 15.11 -26.40 -5.81
CA VAL A 406 16.44 -26.63 -6.39
C VAL A 406 16.52 -28.07 -6.89
N ALA A 407 16.85 -28.26 -8.16
CA ALA A 407 16.82 -29.55 -8.83
C ALA A 407 17.62 -30.60 -8.06
N GLY A 408 17.00 -31.75 -7.80
CA GLY A 408 17.61 -32.85 -7.02
C GLY A 408 17.59 -32.65 -5.49
N THR A 409 16.92 -31.62 -4.97
CA THR A 409 16.78 -31.37 -3.53
C THR A 409 15.33 -31.07 -3.14
N LYS A 410 15.07 -30.83 -1.84
CA LYS A 410 13.79 -30.31 -1.32
C LYS A 410 13.88 -28.84 -0.91
N THR A 411 14.98 -28.16 -1.26
CA THR A 411 15.19 -26.76 -0.92
C THR A 411 14.31 -25.90 -1.83
N LEU A 412 13.42 -25.09 -1.25
CA LEU A 412 12.63 -24.12 -1.99
C LEU A 412 13.54 -23.09 -2.66
N SER A 413 13.18 -22.67 -3.87
CA SER A 413 13.95 -21.73 -4.67
C SER A 413 13.04 -20.66 -5.25
N GLY A 414 12.75 -19.65 -4.43
CA GLY A 414 11.83 -18.55 -4.72
C GLY A 414 10.42 -18.99 -5.08
N SER A 415 9.57 -18.03 -5.45
CA SER A 415 8.13 -18.22 -5.65
C SER A 415 7.74 -18.28 -7.13
N ILE A 416 6.57 -18.84 -7.42
CA ILE A 416 5.87 -18.67 -8.70
C ILE A 416 4.52 -17.96 -8.55
N ALA A 417 4.24 -17.40 -7.37
CA ALA A 417 3.03 -16.64 -7.11
C ALA A 417 3.19 -15.16 -7.52
N PRO A 418 2.29 -14.62 -8.36
CA PRO A 418 2.27 -13.20 -8.67
C PRO A 418 1.72 -12.36 -7.50
N MET A 419 1.93 -11.04 -7.57
CA MET A 419 1.58 -10.10 -6.49
C MET A 419 0.09 -10.13 -6.11
N ASP A 420 -0.82 -10.17 -7.08
CA ASP A 420 -2.28 -10.23 -6.82
C ASP A 420 -2.68 -11.50 -6.04
N VAL A 421 -2.00 -12.62 -6.30
CA VAL A 421 -2.17 -13.86 -5.55
C VAL A 421 -1.61 -13.72 -4.14
N CYS A 422 -0.42 -13.12 -3.98
CA CYS A 422 0.18 -12.85 -2.68
C CYS A 422 -0.73 -12.00 -1.78
N ILE A 423 -1.36 -10.96 -2.33
CA ILE A 423 -2.31 -10.08 -1.63
C ILE A 423 -3.55 -10.87 -1.18
N ARG A 424 -4.18 -11.61 -2.09
CA ARG A 424 -5.39 -12.40 -1.77
C ARG A 424 -5.11 -13.48 -0.73
N HIS A 425 -3.99 -14.19 -0.86
CA HIS A 425 -3.58 -15.18 0.14
C HIS A 425 -3.23 -14.51 1.48
N PHE A 426 -2.58 -13.35 1.48
CA PHE A 426 -2.27 -12.62 2.70
C PHE A 426 -3.55 -12.21 3.46
N LEU A 427 -4.52 -11.65 2.73
CA LEU A 427 -5.84 -11.30 3.25
C LEU A 427 -6.53 -12.54 3.85
N GLN A 428 -6.57 -13.64 3.11
CA GLN A 428 -7.19 -14.89 3.58
C GLN A 428 -6.47 -15.47 4.81
N ALA A 429 -5.14 -15.49 4.81
CA ALA A 429 -4.33 -16.08 5.87
C ALA A 429 -4.39 -15.29 7.17
N THR A 430 -4.47 -13.96 7.08
CA THR A 430 -4.41 -13.07 8.25
C THR A 430 -5.77 -12.62 8.76
N GLY A 431 -6.75 -12.49 7.86
CA GLY A 431 -8.02 -11.85 8.15
C GLY A 431 -7.88 -10.34 8.42
N CYS A 432 -6.82 -9.70 7.90
CA CYS A 432 -6.68 -8.24 7.99
C CYS A 432 -7.75 -7.54 7.14
N SER A 433 -7.76 -6.21 7.16
CA SER A 433 -8.63 -5.45 6.25
C SER A 433 -8.07 -5.47 4.83
N VAL A 434 -8.91 -5.17 3.84
CA VAL A 434 -8.50 -5.05 2.43
C VAL A 434 -7.46 -3.95 2.27
N GLU A 435 -7.64 -2.83 2.96
CA GLU A 435 -6.73 -1.69 2.97
C GLU A 435 -5.34 -2.12 3.46
N SER A 436 -5.24 -2.83 4.59
CA SER A 436 -3.94 -3.31 5.09
C SER A 436 -3.25 -4.28 4.15
N ALA A 437 -4.00 -5.11 3.41
CA ALA A 437 -3.43 -6.02 2.42
C ALA A 437 -2.90 -5.25 1.20
N LEU A 438 -3.62 -4.22 0.75
CA LEU A 438 -3.22 -3.36 -0.36
C LEU A 438 -2.04 -2.45 0.01
N GLU A 439 -2.04 -1.86 1.21
CA GLU A 439 -0.94 -1.05 1.76
C GLU A 439 0.37 -1.84 1.79
N ALA A 440 0.31 -3.12 2.19
CA ALA A 440 1.47 -4.00 2.24
C ALA A 440 2.12 -4.23 0.86
N ALA A 441 1.36 -4.11 -0.23
CA ALA A 441 1.87 -4.24 -1.60
C ALA A 441 2.07 -2.90 -2.31
N SER A 442 1.79 -1.76 -1.67
CA SER A 442 1.84 -0.43 -2.30
C SER A 442 2.48 0.63 -1.41
N LEU A 443 1.78 1.08 -0.37
CA LEU A 443 2.25 2.12 0.54
C LEU A 443 3.53 1.74 1.28
N HIS A 444 3.58 0.54 1.88
CA HIS A 444 4.74 0.11 2.67
C HIS A 444 6.02 -0.03 1.81
N PRO A 445 6.01 -0.68 0.63
CA PRO A 445 7.18 -0.68 -0.25
C PRO A 445 7.54 0.73 -0.76
N ALA A 446 6.57 1.62 -0.95
CA ALA A 446 6.88 3.02 -1.29
C ALA A 446 7.59 3.73 -0.14
N GLN A 447 7.12 3.58 1.10
CA GLN A 447 7.75 4.16 2.30
C GLN A 447 9.14 3.58 2.55
N LEU A 448 9.32 2.27 2.37
CA LEU A 448 10.63 1.60 2.41
C LEU A 448 11.63 2.28 1.46
N LEU A 449 11.17 2.65 0.27
CA LEU A 449 11.98 3.30 -0.76
C LEU A 449 11.91 4.84 -0.70
N GLY A 450 11.27 5.46 0.29
CA GLY A 450 11.14 6.92 0.38
C GLY A 450 10.43 7.55 -0.83
N LEU A 451 9.48 6.83 -1.42
CA LEU A 451 8.69 7.21 -2.59
C LEU A 451 7.22 7.49 -2.24
N GLU A 452 6.83 7.50 -0.97
CA GLU A 452 5.44 7.56 -0.50
C GLU A 452 4.68 8.82 -0.93
N LYS A 453 5.39 9.90 -1.29
CA LYS A 453 4.78 11.12 -1.85
C LYS A 453 4.45 11.02 -3.34
N LEU A 454 5.02 10.04 -4.03
CA LEU A 454 4.92 9.87 -5.47
C LEU A 454 4.23 8.56 -5.85
N LYS A 455 4.42 7.48 -5.08
CA LYS A 455 3.90 6.14 -5.36
C LYS A 455 3.37 5.49 -4.10
N GLY A 456 2.55 4.46 -4.26
CA GLY A 456 1.96 3.71 -3.15
C GLY A 456 0.84 4.44 -2.41
N THR A 457 0.38 5.58 -2.93
CA THR A 457 -0.76 6.35 -2.42
C THR A 457 -1.61 6.88 -3.58
N LEU A 458 -2.86 7.21 -3.29
CA LEU A 458 -3.75 7.97 -4.20
C LEU A 458 -3.87 9.44 -3.77
N ASP A 459 -2.93 9.96 -2.98
CA ASP A 459 -2.89 11.35 -2.55
C ASP A 459 -2.64 12.33 -3.71
N PHE A 460 -3.09 13.56 -3.54
CA PHE A 460 -2.90 14.62 -4.52
C PHE A 460 -1.40 14.91 -4.77
N GLY A 461 -1.03 14.99 -6.06
CA GLY A 461 0.34 15.18 -6.52
C GLY A 461 1.14 13.88 -6.70
N ALA A 462 0.64 12.74 -6.23
CA ALA A 462 1.25 11.45 -6.52
C ALA A 462 1.14 11.10 -8.02
N ASP A 463 1.99 10.19 -8.47
CA ASP A 463 1.88 9.60 -9.80
C ASP A 463 0.54 8.84 -9.89
N ALA A 464 -0.16 8.99 -11.00
CA ALA A 464 -1.43 8.31 -11.25
C ALA A 464 -1.20 6.84 -11.67
N ASP A 465 -0.52 6.10 -10.80
CA ASP A 465 -0.27 4.67 -10.92
C ASP A 465 -1.25 3.94 -10.01
N PHE A 466 -2.26 3.29 -10.59
CA PHE A 466 -3.34 2.66 -9.84
C PHE A 466 -3.87 1.42 -10.54
N VAL A 467 -4.55 0.57 -9.78
CA VAL A 467 -5.21 -0.64 -10.24
C VAL A 467 -6.69 -0.58 -9.95
N VAL A 468 -7.46 -1.21 -10.83
CA VAL A 468 -8.91 -1.43 -10.67
C VAL A 468 -9.08 -2.89 -10.30
N LEU A 469 -9.71 -3.18 -9.17
CA LEU A 469 -9.89 -4.51 -8.61
C LEU A 469 -11.37 -4.83 -8.42
N ASP A 470 -11.77 -6.09 -8.64
CA ASP A 470 -13.09 -6.55 -8.21
C ASP A 470 -13.16 -6.76 -6.68
N ASP A 471 -14.34 -7.08 -6.15
CA ASP A 471 -14.56 -7.34 -4.71
C ASP A 471 -13.74 -8.54 -4.17
N SER A 472 -13.24 -9.40 -5.06
CA SER A 472 -12.36 -10.54 -4.73
C SER A 472 -10.87 -10.21 -4.91
N LEU A 473 -10.54 -8.95 -5.17
CA LEU A 473 -9.20 -8.41 -5.45
C LEU A 473 -8.53 -8.99 -6.69
N HIS A 474 -9.30 -9.42 -7.70
CA HIS A 474 -8.73 -9.70 -9.02
C HIS A 474 -8.56 -8.42 -9.82
N VAL A 475 -7.41 -8.28 -10.47
CA VAL A 475 -7.07 -7.13 -11.30
C VAL A 475 -7.94 -7.09 -12.55
N GLN A 476 -8.72 -6.03 -12.70
CA GLN A 476 -9.55 -5.74 -13.86
C GLN A 476 -8.83 -4.81 -14.85
N ALA A 477 -8.05 -3.86 -14.33
CA ALA A 477 -7.24 -2.95 -15.14
C ALA A 477 -6.04 -2.41 -14.34
N THR A 478 -5.02 -1.98 -15.06
CA THR A 478 -3.82 -1.34 -14.50
C THR A 478 -3.53 -0.07 -15.28
N TYR A 479 -3.26 0.99 -14.53
CA TYR A 479 -2.96 2.33 -15.02
C TYR A 479 -1.58 2.76 -14.55
N ILE A 480 -0.82 3.39 -15.45
CA ILE A 480 0.45 4.05 -15.12
C ILE A 480 0.39 5.46 -15.69
N SER A 481 0.69 6.45 -14.85
CA SER A 481 0.58 7.87 -15.23
C SER A 481 -0.80 8.20 -15.85
N GLY A 482 -1.87 7.61 -15.33
CA GLY A 482 -3.23 7.82 -15.80
C GLY A 482 -3.59 7.12 -17.11
N GLU A 483 -2.64 6.46 -17.76
CA GLU A 483 -2.87 5.72 -19.01
C GLU A 483 -3.20 4.26 -18.72
N LEU A 484 -4.21 3.72 -19.41
CA LEU A 484 -4.55 2.30 -19.33
C LEU A 484 -3.45 1.48 -20.01
N VAL A 485 -2.69 0.71 -19.23
CA VAL A 485 -1.57 -0.09 -19.73
C VAL A 485 -1.88 -1.59 -19.81
N TRP A 486 -2.88 -2.05 -19.06
CA TRP A 486 -3.39 -3.42 -19.12
C TRP A 486 -4.86 -3.48 -18.72
N GLN A 487 -5.62 -4.38 -19.33
CA GLN A 487 -7.01 -4.65 -19.01
C GLN A 487 -7.29 -6.15 -19.12
N ALA A 488 -8.06 -6.69 -18.20
CA ALA A 488 -8.56 -8.06 -18.29
C ALA A 488 -9.46 -8.20 -19.53
N GLU A 489 -9.32 -9.30 -20.27
CA GLU A 489 -10.30 -9.61 -21.31
C GLU A 489 -11.64 -9.90 -20.65
N GLU A 490 -12.68 -9.12 -20.99
CA GLU A 490 -14.05 -9.46 -20.61
C GLU A 490 -14.32 -10.88 -21.09
N ALA A 491 -14.69 -11.78 -20.18
CA ALA A 491 -15.16 -13.10 -20.54
C ALA A 491 -16.34 -12.91 -21.48
N ARG A 492 -16.12 -13.10 -22.79
CA ARG A 492 -17.19 -13.16 -23.78
C ARG A 492 -18.11 -14.29 -23.35
N GLN A 493 -19.23 -13.94 -22.73
CA GLN A 493 -20.31 -14.88 -22.41
C GLN A 493 -20.88 -15.48 -23.68
#